data_AF-A0A945N5C7-F1
#
_entry.id   AF-A0A945N5C7-F1
#
_cell.length_a   1.000
_cell.length_b   1.000
_cell.length_c   1.000
_cell.angle_alpha   90.00
_cell.angle_beta   90.00
_cell.angle_gamma   90.00
#
_symmetry.space_group_name_H-M   'P 1'
#
loop_
_entity.id
_entity.type
_entity.pdbx_description
1 polymer ?
#
loop_
_entity_poly.entity_id
_entity_poly.type
_entity_poly.pdbx_seq_one_letter_code
_entity_poly.pdbx_strand_id
1 'polypeptide(L)'
;MTSITDVRAREILDSRGNPTLEAEIELADGSIGRAAVPSGASTGSREALELRDNDPARYGGKGVLTAVQNVNTLIREALLDHEVEDQAALDQVMLTVDGTDNKGHLGANAMLGVSLAAAHAAAQAKGVELYEHIADLDATGGRYSMPVPMMNILNGGEHADNNVDIQEFMVQPVGAGSFSEGLRMGAEIFHALKDVLKRAGLSTSVGDEGGFAPNLASNQAALDMIMSAIELAGYQAGKEIYLALDCAASEFYQDGQYHLAGEGRHFDSQQFSDYLKTLVTSYPIISIEDGLDESDWSGWRYLTDQLGDQCQLVGDDLFVTNPSILARGISEGV
;
A
#
# COMPACT_ATOMS: atom_id res chain seq x y z
N MET A 1 -26.82 23.54 -6.30
CA MET A 1 -27.38 22.28 -5.78
C MET A 1 -26.34 21.24 -6.09
N THR A 2 -25.95 20.48 -5.07
CA THR A 2 -24.86 19.50 -5.11
C THR A 2 -25.40 18.07 -5.22
N SER A 3 -26.65 17.94 -5.66
CA SER A 3 -27.28 16.66 -5.94
C SER A 3 -26.60 15.96 -7.11
N ILE A 4 -26.36 14.66 -6.97
CA ILE A 4 -25.76 13.80 -7.99
C ILE A 4 -26.72 13.65 -9.17
N THR A 5 -26.26 14.02 -10.37
CA THR A 5 -27.01 13.93 -11.63
C THR A 5 -26.56 12.80 -12.53
N ASP A 6 -25.32 12.32 -12.41
CA ASP A 6 -24.84 11.13 -13.10
C ASP A 6 -23.74 10.41 -12.31
N VAL A 7 -23.71 9.09 -12.46
CA VAL A 7 -22.65 8.20 -11.96
C VAL A 7 -22.27 7.28 -13.10
N ARG A 8 -20.98 7.22 -13.45
CA ARG A 8 -20.51 6.34 -14.52
C ARG A 8 -19.13 5.78 -14.24
N ALA A 9 -18.84 4.61 -14.79
CA ALA A 9 -17.50 4.03 -14.78
C ALA A 9 -17.07 3.49 -16.13
N ARG A 10 -15.76 3.37 -16.32
CA ARG A 10 -15.13 2.72 -17.46
C ARG A 10 -13.95 1.86 -17.04
N GLU A 11 -13.67 0.81 -17.81
CA GLU A 11 -12.46 0.01 -17.68
C GLU A 11 -11.26 0.80 -18.23
N ILE A 12 -10.19 0.90 -17.44
CA ILE A 12 -8.89 1.48 -17.78
C ILE A 12 -7.76 0.48 -17.45
N LEU A 13 -6.50 0.83 -17.65
CA LEU A 13 -5.35 -0.01 -17.28
C LEU A 13 -4.55 0.61 -16.13
N ASP A 14 -4.09 -0.24 -15.21
CA ASP A 14 -3.18 0.13 -14.13
C ASP A 14 -1.71 0.20 -14.61
N SER A 15 -0.79 0.50 -13.69
CA SER A 15 0.65 0.59 -13.97
C SER A 15 1.29 -0.72 -14.45
N ARG A 16 0.68 -1.87 -14.15
CA ARG A 16 1.11 -3.22 -14.54
C ARG A 16 0.43 -3.70 -15.83
N GLY A 17 -0.45 -2.87 -16.41
CA GLY A 17 -1.21 -3.19 -17.61
C GLY A 17 -2.39 -4.13 -17.38
N ASN A 18 -2.82 -4.34 -16.13
CA ASN A 18 -4.05 -5.07 -15.83
C ASN A 18 -5.26 -4.12 -15.85
N PRO A 19 -6.46 -4.62 -16.17
CA PRO A 19 -7.68 -3.83 -16.07
C PRO A 19 -7.94 -3.36 -14.64
N THR A 20 -8.35 -2.11 -14.50
CA THR A 20 -9.01 -1.53 -13.32
C THR A 20 -10.15 -0.62 -13.79
N LEU A 21 -10.87 0.03 -12.88
CA LEU A 21 -11.95 0.96 -13.22
C LEU A 21 -11.66 2.38 -12.77
N GLU A 22 -12.15 3.34 -13.56
CA GLU A 22 -12.29 4.75 -13.19
C GLU A 22 -13.77 5.09 -13.10
N ALA A 23 -14.20 5.66 -11.98
CA ALA A 23 -15.54 6.17 -11.77
C ALA A 23 -15.58 7.70 -11.84
N GLU A 24 -16.74 8.24 -12.19
CA GLU A 24 -17.00 9.65 -12.35
C GLU A 24 -18.39 10.01 -11.78
N ILE A 25 -18.45 11.10 -11.01
CA ILE A 25 -19.67 11.66 -10.42
C ILE A 25 -19.87 13.07 -10.99
N GLU A 26 -21.04 13.33 -11.57
CA GLU A 26 -21.46 14.65 -12.05
C GLU A 26 -22.57 15.21 -11.16
N LEU A 27 -22.43 16.48 -10.76
CA LEU A 27 -23.37 17.19 -9.89
C LEU A 27 -24.22 18.19 -10.67
N ALA A 28 -25.37 18.57 -10.09
CA ALA A 28 -26.30 19.51 -10.72
C ALA A 28 -25.73 20.94 -10.93
N ASP A 29 -24.65 21.30 -10.24
CA ASP A 29 -23.93 22.56 -10.47
C ASP A 29 -22.84 22.47 -11.56
N GLY A 30 -22.65 21.29 -12.15
CA GLY A 30 -21.68 21.00 -13.19
C GLY A 30 -20.30 20.55 -12.69
N SER A 31 -20.11 20.40 -11.38
CA SER A 31 -18.88 19.83 -10.81
C SER A 31 -18.78 18.34 -11.15
N ILE A 32 -17.55 17.86 -11.38
CA ILE A 32 -17.24 16.50 -11.80
C ILE A 32 -16.04 15.96 -11.02
N GLY A 33 -16.29 14.94 -10.21
CA GLY A 33 -15.25 14.20 -9.52
C GLY A 33 -14.90 12.91 -10.27
N ARG A 34 -13.63 12.52 -10.24
CA ARG A 34 -13.12 11.28 -10.88
C ARG A 34 -12.12 10.58 -9.98
N ALA A 35 -12.17 9.25 -9.97
CA ALA A 35 -11.19 8.45 -9.26
C ALA A 35 -10.99 7.09 -9.96
N ALA A 36 -9.74 6.66 -10.04
CA ALA A 36 -9.34 5.33 -10.47
C ALA A 36 -8.94 4.49 -9.26
N VAL A 37 -9.14 3.17 -9.34
CA VAL A 37 -8.93 2.27 -8.22
C VAL A 37 -7.60 1.51 -8.37
N PRO A 38 -6.73 1.48 -7.35
CA PRO A 38 -5.51 0.67 -7.38
C PRO A 38 -5.85 -0.83 -7.27
N SER A 39 -4.86 -1.68 -7.51
CA SER A 39 -4.96 -3.13 -7.32
C SER A 39 -3.63 -3.66 -6.78
N GLY A 40 -3.69 -4.46 -5.71
CA GLY A 40 -2.53 -5.08 -5.06
C GLY A 40 -1.91 -6.23 -5.86
N ALA A 41 -0.65 -6.58 -5.56
CA ALA A 41 0.05 -7.73 -6.13
C ALA A 41 -0.04 -8.93 -5.18
N SER A 42 0.45 -8.74 -3.95
CA SER A 42 0.06 -9.54 -2.80
C SER A 42 -1.25 -8.98 -2.23
N THR A 43 -2.13 -9.86 -1.78
CA THR A 43 -3.41 -9.48 -1.18
C THR A 43 -3.67 -10.36 0.03
N GLY A 44 -3.90 -9.74 1.17
CA GLY A 44 -4.22 -10.44 2.41
C GLY A 44 -5.51 -11.25 2.26
N SER A 45 -5.60 -12.41 2.92
CA SER A 45 -6.73 -13.34 2.73
C SER A 45 -8.08 -12.79 3.19
N ARG A 46 -8.07 -11.67 3.93
CA ARG A 46 -9.23 -11.05 4.57
C ARG A 46 -9.62 -9.70 3.97
N GLU A 47 -8.99 -9.31 2.86
CA GLU A 47 -9.29 -8.05 2.18
C GLU A 47 -10.73 -7.99 1.65
N ALA A 48 -11.19 -6.76 1.38
CA ALA A 48 -12.43 -6.55 0.64
C ALA A 48 -12.24 -7.03 -0.82
N LEU A 49 -13.28 -7.66 -1.39
CA LEU A 49 -13.12 -8.39 -2.65
C LEU A 49 -13.03 -7.44 -3.86
N GLU A 50 -11.89 -7.44 -4.54
CA GLU A 50 -11.78 -6.89 -5.90
C GLU A 50 -12.55 -7.79 -6.89
N LEU A 51 -13.61 -7.26 -7.51
CA LEU A 51 -14.42 -8.05 -8.43
C LEU A 51 -13.81 -8.08 -9.84
N ARG A 52 -13.42 -9.28 -10.27
CA ARG A 52 -12.85 -9.58 -11.60
C ARG A 52 -13.77 -10.51 -12.40
N ASP A 53 -13.76 -10.36 -13.72
CA ASP A 53 -14.64 -11.09 -14.64
C ASP A 53 -14.31 -12.59 -14.75
N ASN A 54 -13.05 -12.96 -14.49
CA ASN A 54 -12.55 -14.34 -14.64
C ASN A 54 -12.77 -14.95 -16.04
N ASP A 55 -12.90 -14.13 -17.08
CA ASP A 55 -12.98 -14.55 -18.48
C ASP A 55 -11.56 -14.70 -19.08
N PRO A 56 -11.07 -15.92 -19.33
CA PRO A 56 -9.72 -16.12 -19.86
C PRO A 56 -9.50 -15.49 -21.25
N ALA A 57 -10.57 -15.20 -21.99
CA ALA A 57 -10.46 -14.56 -23.31
C ALA A 57 -10.11 -13.07 -23.24
N ARG A 58 -10.28 -12.42 -22.08
CA ARG A 58 -9.99 -10.99 -21.88
C ARG A 58 -9.01 -10.79 -20.75
N TYR A 59 -7.84 -10.21 -21.07
CA TYR A 59 -6.81 -9.90 -20.08
C TYR A 59 -6.44 -11.09 -19.17
N GLY A 60 -6.51 -12.32 -19.70
CA GLY A 60 -6.23 -13.55 -18.94
C GLY A 60 -7.13 -13.77 -17.73
N GLY A 61 -8.39 -13.29 -17.76
CA GLY A 61 -9.33 -13.38 -16.63
C GLY A 61 -9.44 -12.12 -15.78
N LYS A 62 -8.56 -11.13 -15.99
CA LYS A 62 -8.43 -9.95 -15.12
C LYS A 62 -9.34 -8.77 -15.48
N GLY A 63 -10.27 -8.93 -16.42
CA GLY A 63 -11.25 -7.90 -16.79
C GLY A 63 -12.11 -7.45 -15.59
N VAL A 64 -12.66 -6.24 -15.66
CA VAL A 64 -13.48 -5.65 -14.58
C VAL A 64 -14.84 -5.14 -15.10
N LEU A 65 -15.34 -5.67 -16.21
CA LEU A 65 -16.60 -5.19 -16.80
C LEU A 65 -17.81 -5.43 -15.89
N THR A 66 -17.79 -6.48 -15.07
CA THR A 66 -18.85 -6.74 -14.09
C THR A 66 -18.90 -5.61 -13.04
N ALA A 67 -17.75 -5.21 -12.49
CA ALA A 67 -17.65 -4.09 -11.55
C ALA A 67 -18.05 -2.76 -12.21
N VAL A 68 -17.60 -2.51 -13.44
CA VAL A 68 -18.00 -1.33 -14.23
C VAL A 68 -19.52 -1.30 -14.46
N GLN A 69 -20.13 -2.44 -14.76
CA GLN A 69 -21.57 -2.56 -14.94
C GLN A 69 -22.31 -2.25 -13.63
N ASN A 70 -21.83 -2.77 -12.49
CA ASN A 70 -22.40 -2.49 -11.17
C ASN A 70 -22.41 -0.98 -10.86
N VAL A 71 -21.35 -0.24 -11.23
CA VAL A 71 -21.34 1.23 -11.12
C VAL A 71 -22.39 1.85 -12.02
N ASN A 72 -22.41 1.48 -13.30
CA ASN A 72 -23.28 2.09 -14.31
C ASN A 72 -24.78 1.75 -14.14
N THR A 73 -25.13 0.77 -13.31
CA THR A 73 -26.52 0.41 -13.01
C THR A 73 -26.86 0.54 -11.53
N LEU A 74 -26.48 -0.43 -10.71
CA LEU A 74 -26.98 -0.58 -9.33
C LEU A 74 -26.57 0.62 -8.46
N ILE A 75 -25.30 1.01 -8.52
CA ILE A 75 -24.79 2.14 -7.74
C ILE A 75 -25.36 3.45 -8.29
N ARG A 76 -25.38 3.62 -9.62
CA ARG A 76 -25.97 4.79 -10.26
C ARG A 76 -27.42 5.00 -9.83
N GLU A 77 -28.27 3.98 -9.96
CA GLU A 77 -29.68 4.05 -9.56
C GLU A 77 -29.84 4.39 -8.07
N ALA A 78 -28.97 3.85 -7.21
CA ALA A 78 -29.02 4.09 -5.77
C ALA A 78 -28.56 5.49 -5.36
N LEU A 79 -27.67 6.15 -6.11
CA LEU A 79 -27.06 7.43 -5.71
C LEU A 79 -27.61 8.66 -6.44
N LEU A 80 -28.36 8.50 -7.53
CA LEU A 80 -29.01 9.64 -8.19
C LEU A 80 -29.86 10.44 -7.19
N ASP A 81 -29.86 11.76 -7.38
CA ASP A 81 -30.54 12.75 -6.54
C ASP A 81 -30.08 12.85 -5.07
N HIS A 82 -29.07 12.08 -4.65
CA HIS A 82 -28.45 12.26 -3.33
C HIS A 82 -27.53 13.48 -3.31
N GLU A 83 -27.41 14.14 -2.15
CA GLU A 83 -26.44 15.22 -1.95
C GLU A 83 -25.03 14.66 -1.77
N VAL A 84 -24.06 15.24 -2.46
CA VAL A 84 -22.67 14.73 -2.42
C VAL A 84 -21.91 15.07 -1.12
N GLU A 85 -22.43 16.01 -0.33
CA GLU A 85 -21.73 16.54 0.84
C GLU A 85 -21.69 15.56 2.02
N ASP A 86 -22.62 14.60 2.08
CA ASP A 86 -22.69 13.57 3.12
C ASP A 86 -22.04 12.26 2.64
N GLN A 87 -20.71 12.25 2.66
CA GLN A 87 -19.89 11.11 2.23
C GLN A 87 -20.30 9.82 2.94
N ALA A 88 -20.51 9.88 4.27
CA ALA A 88 -20.87 8.71 5.06
C ALA A 88 -22.23 8.13 4.65
N ALA A 89 -23.21 8.97 4.33
CA ALA A 89 -24.50 8.50 3.84
C ALA A 89 -24.37 7.83 2.46
N LEU A 90 -23.60 8.38 1.53
CA LEU A 90 -23.37 7.77 0.21
C LEU A 90 -22.69 6.40 0.33
N ASP A 91 -21.63 6.32 1.13
CA ASP A 91 -20.91 5.07 1.37
C ASP A 91 -21.82 4.02 2.04
N GLN A 92 -22.68 4.45 2.97
CA GLN A 92 -23.65 3.56 3.61
C GLN A 92 -24.73 3.06 2.64
N VAL A 93 -25.17 3.88 1.68
CA VAL A 93 -26.09 3.43 0.63
C VAL A 93 -25.43 2.32 -0.19
N MET A 94 -24.18 2.51 -0.64
CA MET A 94 -23.48 1.49 -1.42
C MET A 94 -23.27 0.20 -0.62
N LEU A 95 -22.89 0.28 0.67
CA LEU A 95 -22.79 -0.87 1.56
C LEU A 95 -24.13 -1.62 1.71
N THR A 96 -25.24 -0.88 1.77
CA THR A 96 -26.58 -1.46 1.88
C THR A 96 -27.01 -2.16 0.60
N VAL A 97 -26.69 -1.59 -0.56
CA VAL A 97 -26.98 -2.19 -1.88
C VAL A 97 -26.12 -3.44 -2.12
N ASP A 98 -24.86 -3.43 -1.69
CA ASP A 98 -23.99 -4.59 -1.74
C ASP A 98 -24.52 -5.73 -0.84
N GLY A 99 -24.76 -5.43 0.43
CA GLY A 99 -25.36 -6.35 1.40
C GLY A 99 -24.44 -7.49 1.85
N THR A 100 -23.15 -7.47 1.51
CA THR A 100 -22.16 -8.46 1.94
C THR A 100 -21.09 -7.82 2.83
N ASP A 101 -20.47 -8.61 3.71
CA ASP A 101 -19.46 -8.10 4.64
C ASP A 101 -18.14 -7.71 3.93
N ASN A 102 -17.83 -8.36 2.81
CA ASN A 102 -16.57 -8.18 2.06
C ASN A 102 -16.73 -7.40 0.75
N LYS A 103 -17.88 -6.77 0.51
CA LYS A 103 -18.19 -6.02 -0.73
C LYS A 103 -18.21 -6.89 -1.99
N GLY A 104 -18.47 -8.18 -1.85
CA GLY A 104 -18.35 -9.17 -2.92
C GLY A 104 -19.46 -9.14 -3.96
N HIS A 105 -20.57 -8.42 -3.73
CA HIS A 105 -21.67 -8.33 -4.70
C HIS A 105 -21.44 -7.21 -5.72
N LEU A 106 -21.14 -6.00 -5.25
CA LEU A 106 -20.82 -4.86 -6.11
C LEU A 106 -19.35 -4.85 -6.54
N GLY A 107 -18.46 -5.38 -5.69
CA GLY A 107 -17.01 -5.27 -5.83
C GLY A 107 -16.48 -4.09 -5.02
N ALA A 108 -15.46 -4.34 -4.19
CA ALA A 108 -14.77 -3.29 -3.42
C ALA A 108 -14.21 -2.22 -4.35
N ASN A 109 -13.72 -2.61 -5.53
CA ASN A 109 -13.27 -1.71 -6.57
C ASN A 109 -14.39 -0.81 -7.11
N ALA A 110 -15.58 -1.33 -7.39
CA ALA A 110 -16.71 -0.51 -7.84
C ALA A 110 -17.09 0.55 -6.79
N MET A 111 -17.21 0.13 -5.54
CA MET A 111 -17.60 1.01 -4.43
C MET A 111 -16.53 2.07 -4.13
N LEU A 112 -15.25 1.68 -4.07
CA LEU A 112 -14.15 2.61 -3.77
C LEU A 112 -14.01 3.66 -4.87
N GLY A 113 -14.11 3.28 -6.15
CA GLY A 113 -14.06 4.23 -7.26
C GLY A 113 -15.13 5.31 -7.13
N VAL A 114 -16.37 4.91 -6.85
CA VAL A 114 -17.49 5.84 -6.67
C VAL A 114 -17.34 6.69 -5.42
N SER A 115 -16.92 6.09 -4.30
CA SER A 115 -16.69 6.79 -3.02
C SER A 115 -15.69 7.93 -3.16
N LEU A 116 -14.53 7.66 -3.79
CA LEU A 116 -13.51 8.67 -4.03
C LEU A 116 -13.96 9.71 -5.08
N ALA A 117 -14.64 9.28 -6.15
CA ALA A 117 -15.17 10.21 -7.15
C ALA A 117 -16.19 11.19 -6.53
N ALA A 118 -17.01 10.73 -5.58
CA ALA A 118 -17.93 11.59 -4.84
C ALA A 118 -17.18 12.63 -3.98
N ALA A 119 -16.15 12.21 -3.22
CA ALA A 119 -15.31 13.13 -2.45
C ALA A 119 -14.63 14.18 -3.34
N HIS A 120 -14.11 13.79 -4.50
CA HIS A 120 -13.56 14.72 -5.48
C HIS A 120 -14.61 15.71 -6.01
N ALA A 121 -15.83 15.25 -6.31
CA ALA A 121 -16.90 16.10 -6.80
C ALA A 121 -17.35 17.10 -5.73
N ALA A 122 -17.47 16.67 -4.48
CA ALA A 122 -17.79 17.52 -3.34
C ALA A 122 -16.71 18.58 -3.07
N ALA A 123 -15.43 18.20 -3.11
CA ALA A 123 -14.32 19.16 -2.99
C ALA A 123 -14.37 20.23 -4.09
N GLN A 124 -14.61 19.80 -5.34
CA GLN A 124 -14.73 20.73 -6.46
C GLN A 124 -15.93 21.67 -6.32
N ALA A 125 -17.11 21.17 -5.92
CA ALA A 125 -18.29 22.00 -5.70
C ALA A 125 -18.09 23.03 -4.59
N LYS A 126 -17.33 22.69 -3.55
CA LYS A 126 -16.92 23.59 -2.47
C LYS A 126 -15.83 24.59 -2.89
N GLY A 127 -15.14 24.34 -4.00
CA GLY A 127 -14.01 25.16 -4.45
C GLY A 127 -12.77 25.04 -3.57
N VAL A 128 -12.56 23.86 -2.97
CA VAL A 128 -11.42 23.53 -2.08
C VAL A 128 -10.61 22.37 -2.64
N GLU A 129 -9.39 22.20 -2.17
CA GLU A 129 -8.58 21.04 -2.51
C GLU A 129 -9.11 19.77 -1.81
N LEU A 130 -8.87 18.59 -2.39
CA LEU A 130 -9.37 17.32 -1.83
C LEU A 130 -8.88 17.10 -0.38
N TYR A 131 -7.62 17.42 -0.08
CA TYR A 131 -7.07 17.25 1.28
C TYR A 131 -7.75 18.17 2.30
N GLU A 132 -8.24 19.34 1.89
CA GLU A 132 -9.02 20.25 2.74
C GLU A 132 -10.40 19.63 3.01
N HIS A 133 -11.04 19.10 1.96
CA HIS A 133 -12.32 18.42 2.11
C HIS A 133 -12.24 17.17 2.99
N ILE A 134 -11.18 16.36 2.85
CA ILE A 134 -10.95 15.18 3.72
C ILE A 134 -10.76 15.63 5.17
N ALA A 135 -10.04 16.71 5.44
CA ALA A 135 -9.87 17.23 6.79
C ALA A 135 -11.19 17.72 7.41
N ASP A 136 -12.12 18.24 6.59
CA ASP A 136 -13.49 18.56 7.03
C ASP A 136 -14.29 17.30 7.36
N LEU A 137 -14.17 16.24 6.55
CA LEU A 137 -14.83 14.94 6.79
C LEU A 137 -14.32 14.25 8.06
N ASP A 138 -13.01 14.29 8.30
CA ASP A 138 -12.36 13.71 9.48
C ASP A 138 -12.50 14.60 10.74
N ALA A 139 -13.18 15.74 10.62
CA ALA A 139 -13.38 16.71 11.69
C ALA A 139 -12.07 17.14 12.40
N THR A 140 -10.93 17.08 11.71
CA THR A 140 -9.62 17.43 12.28
C THR A 140 -9.39 18.93 12.39
N GLY A 141 -10.24 19.74 11.76
CA GLY A 141 -10.25 21.20 11.88
C GLY A 141 -9.12 21.87 11.10
N GLY A 142 -8.79 21.35 9.91
CA GLY A 142 -7.72 21.89 9.06
C GLY A 142 -6.31 21.67 9.62
N ARG A 143 -6.11 20.59 10.38
CA ARG A 143 -4.79 20.16 10.81
C ARG A 143 -4.14 19.33 9.71
N TYR A 144 -3.03 19.83 9.18
CA TYR A 144 -2.30 19.19 8.10
C TYR A 144 -0.87 18.89 8.53
N SER A 145 -0.31 17.84 7.94
CA SER A 145 1.10 17.52 7.99
C SER A 145 1.51 16.94 6.64
N MET A 146 2.73 17.20 6.22
CA MET A 146 3.32 16.43 5.12
C MET A 146 3.85 15.10 5.66
N PRO A 147 3.59 13.97 4.99
CA PRO A 147 4.10 12.67 5.43
C PRO A 147 5.62 12.60 5.27
N VAL A 148 6.28 11.83 6.13
CA VAL A 148 7.64 11.36 5.88
C VAL A 148 7.53 10.15 4.95
N PRO A 149 8.06 10.21 3.72
CA PRO A 149 7.89 9.11 2.78
C PRO A 149 8.80 7.92 3.14
N MET A 150 8.26 6.71 3.06
CA MET A 150 9.05 5.48 2.96
C MET A 150 9.17 5.16 1.48
N MET A 151 10.39 5.24 0.93
CA MET A 151 10.60 5.11 -0.51
C MET A 151 11.25 3.77 -0.82
N ASN A 152 10.50 2.85 -1.41
CA ASN A 152 11.06 1.59 -1.89
C ASN A 152 12.06 1.86 -3.03
N ILE A 153 13.31 1.45 -2.82
CA ILE A 153 14.41 1.63 -3.79
C ILE A 153 15.03 0.30 -4.22
N LEU A 154 14.66 -0.81 -3.60
CA LEU A 154 15.13 -2.15 -3.93
C LEU A 154 14.05 -3.19 -3.59
N ASN A 155 13.69 -3.98 -4.59
CA ASN A 155 12.64 -4.98 -4.53
C ASN A 155 13.21 -6.40 -4.35
N GLY A 156 12.48 -7.23 -3.62
CA GLY A 156 12.56 -8.68 -3.59
C GLY A 156 11.15 -9.28 -3.61
N GLY A 157 10.99 -10.51 -3.12
CA GLY A 157 9.71 -11.18 -2.99
C GLY A 157 8.92 -11.25 -4.31
N GLU A 158 7.60 -11.13 -4.23
CA GLU A 158 6.70 -11.17 -5.40
C GLU A 158 6.83 -9.93 -6.29
N HIS A 159 7.46 -8.85 -5.82
CA HIS A 159 7.69 -7.63 -6.58
C HIS A 159 8.89 -7.71 -7.54
N ALA A 160 9.66 -8.81 -7.53
CA ALA A 160 10.86 -8.96 -8.34
C ALA A 160 11.15 -10.41 -8.78
N ASP A 161 11.59 -10.59 -10.03
CA ASP A 161 12.20 -11.83 -10.51
C ASP A 161 13.68 -11.90 -10.07
N ASN A 162 13.91 -12.00 -8.77
CA ASN A 162 15.24 -12.14 -8.16
C ASN A 162 15.25 -13.16 -7.00
N ASN A 163 16.34 -13.21 -6.24
CA ASN A 163 16.53 -14.14 -5.12
C ASN A 163 16.54 -13.44 -3.75
N VAL A 164 15.94 -12.26 -3.64
CA VAL A 164 15.81 -11.52 -2.38
C VAL A 164 14.46 -11.87 -1.77
N ASP A 165 14.44 -12.32 -0.51
CA ASP A 165 13.22 -12.86 0.10
C ASP A 165 12.31 -11.74 0.66
N ILE A 166 12.91 -10.72 1.28
CA ILE A 166 12.18 -9.53 1.77
C ILE A 166 11.68 -8.73 0.55
N GLN A 167 10.40 -8.34 0.59
CA GLN A 167 9.73 -7.71 -0.54
C GLN A 167 10.25 -6.30 -0.83
N GLU A 168 10.42 -5.46 0.20
CA GLU A 168 10.79 -4.05 0.00
C GLU A 168 11.86 -3.56 0.96
N PHE A 169 12.81 -2.82 0.40
CA PHE A 169 13.83 -2.11 1.17
C PHE A 169 13.72 -0.62 0.89
N MET A 170 13.31 0.11 1.92
CA MET A 170 12.92 1.50 1.81
C MET A 170 13.91 2.43 2.50
N VAL A 171 14.02 3.66 1.98
CA VAL A 171 14.68 4.77 2.66
C VAL A 171 13.67 5.81 3.13
N GLN A 172 13.91 6.35 4.33
CA GLN A 172 13.08 7.36 4.96
C GLN A 172 13.93 8.61 5.26
N PRO A 173 13.70 9.74 4.56
CA PRO A 173 14.46 10.97 4.76
C PRO A 173 13.94 11.78 5.96
N VAL A 174 14.02 11.20 7.16
CA VAL A 174 13.48 11.77 8.42
C VAL A 174 14.13 13.12 8.78
N GLY A 175 15.39 13.33 8.41
CA GLY A 175 16.12 14.57 8.70
C GLY A 175 15.76 15.75 7.79
N ALA A 176 14.91 15.57 6.78
CA ALA A 176 14.54 16.62 5.85
C ALA A 176 13.68 17.72 6.51
N GLY A 177 13.91 18.98 6.15
CA GLY A 177 13.11 20.11 6.64
C GLY A 177 11.76 20.26 5.94
N SER A 178 11.51 19.52 4.85
CA SER A 178 10.26 19.52 4.10
C SER A 178 10.11 18.25 3.26
N PHE A 179 8.88 17.95 2.83
CA PHE A 179 8.62 16.83 1.91
C PHE A 179 9.42 16.94 0.61
N SER A 180 9.48 18.12 0.00
CA SER A 180 10.23 18.33 -1.25
C SER A 180 11.73 18.08 -1.09
N GLU A 181 12.29 18.43 0.07
CA GLU A 181 13.67 18.09 0.39
C GLU A 181 13.85 16.58 0.59
N GLY A 182 12.96 15.92 1.34
CA GLY A 182 13.00 14.48 1.52
C GLY A 182 12.89 13.72 0.19
N LEU A 183 11.99 14.16 -0.70
CA LEU A 183 11.85 13.63 -2.05
C LEU A 183 13.15 13.76 -2.86
N ARG A 184 13.82 14.91 -2.80
CA ARG A 184 15.12 15.11 -3.44
C ARG A 184 16.18 14.17 -2.87
N MET A 185 16.26 14.04 -1.54
CA MET A 185 17.22 13.14 -0.88
C MET A 185 17.04 11.69 -1.35
N GLY A 186 15.79 11.19 -1.37
CA GLY A 186 15.49 9.86 -1.85
C GLY A 186 15.84 9.65 -3.33
N ALA A 187 15.55 10.62 -4.20
CA ALA A 187 15.92 10.55 -5.62
C ALA A 187 17.45 10.52 -5.84
N GLU A 188 18.21 11.29 -5.07
CA GLU A 188 19.67 11.28 -5.11
C GLU A 188 20.23 9.92 -4.64
N ILE A 189 19.68 9.35 -3.57
CA ILE A 189 20.04 8.02 -3.07
C ILE A 189 19.70 6.93 -4.09
N PHE A 190 18.53 7.00 -4.73
CA PHE A 190 18.13 6.05 -5.78
C PHE A 190 19.12 6.08 -6.96
N HIS A 191 19.55 7.27 -7.41
CA HIS A 191 20.56 7.38 -8.46
C HIS A 191 21.95 6.91 -8.00
N ALA A 192 22.34 7.17 -6.75
CA ALA A 192 23.57 6.63 -6.17
C ALA A 192 23.54 5.10 -6.08
N LEU A 193 22.41 4.51 -5.70
CA LEU A 193 22.21 3.07 -5.63
C LEU A 193 22.37 2.43 -7.02
N LYS A 194 21.83 3.06 -8.06
CA LYS A 194 22.04 2.63 -9.45
C LYS A 194 23.53 2.50 -9.80
N ASP A 195 24.34 3.46 -9.37
CA ASP A 195 25.78 3.46 -9.61
C ASP A 195 26.51 2.40 -8.77
N VAL A 196 26.11 2.19 -7.51
CA VAL A 196 26.62 1.10 -6.65
C VAL A 196 26.36 -0.25 -7.30
N LEU A 197 25.13 -0.51 -7.74
CA LEU A 197 24.74 -1.76 -8.41
C LEU A 197 25.53 -1.98 -9.71
N LYS A 198 25.67 -0.94 -10.54
CA LYS A 198 26.47 -1.02 -11.78
C LYS A 198 27.94 -1.34 -11.52
N ARG A 199 28.54 -0.74 -10.50
CA ARG A 199 29.94 -1.02 -10.12
C ARG A 199 30.12 -2.46 -9.64
N ALA A 200 29.10 -3.03 -9.02
CA ALA A 200 29.05 -4.44 -8.63
C ALA A 200 28.70 -5.40 -9.79
N GLY A 201 28.40 -4.89 -11.00
CA GLY A 201 28.01 -5.70 -12.15
C GLY A 201 26.59 -6.27 -12.07
N LEU A 202 25.72 -5.67 -11.26
CA LEU A 202 24.35 -6.11 -11.02
C LEU A 202 23.35 -5.42 -11.95
N SER A 203 22.17 -6.03 -12.10
CA SER A 203 21.06 -5.43 -12.86
C SER A 203 20.60 -4.13 -12.22
N THR A 204 20.17 -3.19 -13.08
CA THR A 204 19.47 -1.97 -12.66
C THR A 204 18.12 -1.85 -13.36
N SER A 205 17.51 -2.98 -13.71
CA SER A 205 16.08 -3.05 -14.04
C SER A 205 15.27 -2.72 -12.79
N VAL A 206 14.09 -2.16 -13.01
CA VAL A 206 13.17 -1.80 -11.93
C VAL A 206 12.03 -2.80 -11.87
N GLY A 207 11.53 -3.08 -10.66
CA GLY A 207 10.32 -3.87 -10.41
C GLY A 207 9.06 -3.03 -10.53
N ASP A 208 7.94 -3.58 -10.06
CA ASP A 208 6.60 -2.96 -10.18
C ASP A 208 6.53 -1.58 -9.51
N GLU A 209 7.30 -1.37 -8.44
CA GLU A 209 7.31 -0.12 -7.66
C GLU A 209 8.41 0.87 -8.05
N GLY A 210 9.20 0.55 -9.08
CA GLY A 210 10.30 1.42 -9.52
C GLY A 210 11.63 1.24 -8.77
N GLY A 211 11.65 0.50 -7.66
CA GLY A 211 12.88 0.03 -7.01
C GLY A 211 13.69 -0.94 -7.87
N PHE A 212 15.00 -1.06 -7.64
CA PHE A 212 15.84 -2.00 -8.40
C PHE A 212 15.61 -3.46 -7.98
N ALA A 213 15.70 -4.39 -8.92
CA ALA A 213 15.54 -5.83 -8.66
C ALA A 213 16.81 -6.63 -9.02
N PRO A 214 17.95 -6.44 -8.31
CA PRO A 214 19.16 -7.22 -8.55
C PRO A 214 19.08 -8.61 -7.89
N ASN A 215 19.85 -9.57 -8.40
CA ASN A 215 20.17 -10.78 -7.63
C ASN A 215 21.27 -10.47 -6.61
N LEU A 216 21.05 -10.86 -5.36
CA LEU A 216 21.93 -10.56 -4.22
C LEU A 216 22.26 -11.82 -3.43
N ALA A 217 23.35 -11.79 -2.67
CA ALA A 217 23.78 -12.97 -1.90
C ALA A 217 22.89 -13.24 -0.67
N SER A 218 22.22 -12.22 -0.15
CA SER A 218 21.33 -12.28 1.02
C SER A 218 20.51 -11.00 1.14
N ASN A 219 19.49 -11.02 1.99
CA ASN A 219 18.74 -9.81 2.38
C ASN A 219 19.69 -8.78 3.02
N GLN A 220 20.71 -9.26 3.74
CA GLN A 220 21.71 -8.39 4.34
C GLN A 220 22.52 -7.60 3.31
N ALA A 221 22.84 -8.22 2.17
CA ALA A 221 23.57 -7.57 1.08
C ALA A 221 22.79 -6.42 0.44
N ALA A 222 21.44 -6.49 0.45
CA ALA A 222 20.59 -5.39 -0.01
C ALA A 222 20.78 -4.15 0.86
N LEU A 223 20.72 -4.33 2.19
CA LEU A 223 20.96 -3.26 3.17
C LEU A 223 22.37 -2.67 3.02
N ASP A 224 23.41 -3.49 2.85
CA ASP A 224 24.79 -3.00 2.67
C ASP A 224 24.94 -2.09 1.42
N MET A 225 24.27 -2.44 0.32
CA MET A 225 24.26 -1.63 -0.89
C MET A 225 23.51 -0.32 -0.71
N ILE A 226 22.39 -0.33 0.02
CA ILE A 226 21.63 0.87 0.36
C ILE A 226 22.46 1.79 1.26
N MET A 227 23.13 1.25 2.28
CA MET A 227 24.04 2.03 3.13
C MET A 227 25.16 2.68 2.32
N SER A 228 25.74 1.95 1.36
CA SER A 228 26.76 2.47 0.43
C SER A 228 26.19 3.58 -0.47
N ALA A 229 24.93 3.47 -0.90
CA ALA A 229 24.26 4.47 -1.71
C ALA A 229 23.96 5.75 -0.92
N ILE A 230 23.52 5.63 0.34
CA ILE A 230 23.31 6.76 1.25
C ILE A 230 24.61 7.53 1.46
N GLU A 231 25.72 6.82 1.73
CA GLU A 231 27.04 7.45 1.87
C GLU A 231 27.49 8.12 0.56
N LEU A 232 27.33 7.44 -0.58
CA LEU A 232 27.70 7.98 -1.89
C LEU A 232 26.91 9.23 -2.27
N ALA A 233 25.63 9.31 -1.86
CA ALA A 233 24.79 10.49 -2.02
C ALA A 233 25.16 11.63 -1.06
N GLY A 234 26.02 11.37 -0.07
CA GLY A 234 26.52 12.38 0.87
C GLY A 234 25.65 12.58 2.11
N TYR A 235 24.77 11.63 2.43
CA TYR A 235 23.87 11.68 3.59
C TYR A 235 24.34 10.81 4.76
N GLN A 236 23.90 11.14 5.98
CA GLN A 236 24.20 10.39 7.19
C GLN A 236 23.06 9.41 7.53
N ALA A 237 23.33 8.11 7.39
CA ALA A 237 22.42 7.06 7.83
C ALA A 237 22.26 7.08 9.37
N GLY A 238 21.03 6.83 9.85
CA GLY A 238 20.69 6.88 11.28
C GLY A 238 20.57 8.29 11.86
N LYS A 239 20.55 9.32 11.00
CA LYS A 239 20.34 10.72 11.41
C LYS A 239 19.52 11.50 10.38
N GLU A 240 19.95 11.47 9.12
CA GLU A 240 19.24 12.12 8.01
C GLU A 240 18.35 11.13 7.27
N ILE A 241 18.86 9.91 7.07
CA ILE A 241 18.16 8.80 6.41
C ILE A 241 18.06 7.62 7.37
N TYR A 242 16.86 7.06 7.49
CA TYR A 242 16.60 5.78 8.15
C TYR A 242 16.06 4.78 7.14
N LEU A 243 15.95 3.53 7.55
CA LEU A 243 15.47 2.44 6.71
C LEU A 243 14.12 1.92 7.22
N ALA A 244 13.33 1.42 6.28
CA ALA A 244 12.15 0.62 6.56
C ALA A 244 12.18 -0.63 5.69
N LEU A 245 11.53 -1.70 6.16
CA LEU A 245 11.39 -2.96 5.44
C LEU A 245 9.91 -3.30 5.34
N ASP A 246 9.47 -3.80 4.20
CA ASP A 246 8.30 -4.66 4.12
C ASP A 246 8.80 -6.09 3.85
N CYS A 247 8.52 -6.98 4.80
CA CYS A 247 8.90 -8.37 4.67
C CYS A 247 7.91 -9.16 3.81
N ALA A 248 6.62 -8.79 3.81
CA ALA A 248 5.53 -9.60 3.27
C ALA A 248 5.67 -11.10 3.67
N ALA A 249 5.89 -11.36 4.96
CA ALA A 249 6.39 -12.66 5.41
C ALA A 249 5.44 -13.83 5.17
N SER A 250 4.16 -13.56 4.93
CA SER A 250 3.18 -14.56 4.48
C SER A 250 3.60 -15.27 3.19
N GLU A 251 4.27 -14.59 2.26
CA GLU A 251 4.69 -15.16 0.98
C GLU A 251 5.73 -16.28 1.11
N PHE A 252 6.52 -16.24 2.18
CA PHE A 252 7.52 -17.28 2.48
C PHE A 252 7.23 -18.05 3.76
N TYR A 253 6.00 -17.98 4.28
CA TYR A 253 5.57 -18.78 5.43
C TYR A 253 4.92 -20.10 4.98
N GLN A 254 5.51 -21.22 5.38
CA GLN A 254 5.12 -22.56 4.93
C GLN A 254 5.25 -23.55 6.09
N ASP A 255 4.21 -24.35 6.33
CA ASP A 255 4.21 -25.43 7.33
C ASP A 255 4.66 -25.00 8.75
N GLY A 256 4.35 -23.75 9.14
CA GLY A 256 4.73 -23.21 10.45
C GLY A 256 6.14 -22.62 10.53
N GLN A 257 6.81 -22.43 9.39
CA GLN A 257 8.17 -21.91 9.29
C GLN A 257 8.30 -20.83 8.22
N TYR A 258 9.24 -19.90 8.42
CA TYR A 258 9.60 -18.84 7.48
C TYR A 258 10.81 -19.31 6.64
N HIS A 259 10.64 -19.39 5.32
CA HIS A 259 11.57 -19.99 4.38
C HIS A 259 12.29 -18.93 3.54
N LEU A 260 13.48 -18.50 3.96
CA LEU A 260 14.32 -17.59 3.16
C LEU A 260 15.07 -18.40 2.10
N ALA A 261 14.46 -18.56 0.93
CA ALA A 261 14.99 -19.34 -0.18
C ALA A 261 16.30 -18.74 -0.73
N GLY A 262 16.41 -17.41 -0.77
CA GLY A 262 17.61 -16.69 -1.18
C GLY A 262 18.83 -17.00 -0.31
N GLU A 263 18.61 -17.28 0.97
CA GLU A 263 19.66 -17.63 1.94
C GLU A 263 19.74 -19.14 2.22
N GLY A 264 18.77 -19.95 1.76
CA GLY A 264 18.65 -21.37 2.08
C GLY A 264 18.45 -21.64 3.57
N ARG A 265 17.68 -20.78 4.26
CA ARG A 265 17.46 -20.82 5.71
C ARG A 265 15.97 -20.94 6.06
N HIS A 266 15.70 -21.58 7.18
CA HIS A 266 14.35 -21.77 7.72
C HIS A 266 14.33 -21.32 9.18
N PHE A 267 13.22 -20.73 9.60
CA PHE A 267 13.03 -20.19 10.94
C PHE A 267 11.65 -20.55 11.47
N ASP A 268 11.54 -20.83 12.76
CA ASP A 268 10.26 -20.63 13.45
C ASP A 268 10.01 -19.12 13.71
N SER A 269 8.82 -18.76 14.19
CA SER A 269 8.43 -17.36 14.44
C SER A 269 9.36 -16.59 15.38
N GLN A 270 9.85 -17.25 16.43
CA GLN A 270 10.75 -16.59 17.39
C GLN A 270 12.12 -16.38 16.78
N GLN A 271 12.64 -17.39 16.07
CA GLN A 271 13.91 -17.30 15.36
C GLN A 271 13.88 -16.25 14.25
N PHE A 272 12.76 -16.09 13.54
CA PHE A 272 12.62 -15.05 12.52
C PHE A 272 12.50 -13.66 13.16
N SER A 273 11.75 -13.52 14.25
CA SER A 273 11.70 -12.27 15.03
C SER A 273 13.09 -11.86 15.56
N ASP A 274 13.88 -12.83 16.03
CA ASP A 274 15.26 -12.60 16.49
C ASP A 274 16.21 -12.23 15.32
N TYR A 275 15.96 -12.79 14.13
CA TYR A 275 16.65 -12.39 12.90
C TYR A 275 16.33 -10.93 12.53
N LEU A 276 15.07 -10.53 12.52
CA LEU A 276 14.65 -9.15 12.26
C LEU A 276 15.23 -8.18 13.29
N LYS A 277 15.24 -8.56 14.57
CA LYS A 277 15.89 -7.80 15.64
C LYS A 277 17.39 -7.61 15.38
N THR A 278 18.07 -8.62 14.86
CA THR A 278 19.48 -8.52 14.49
C THR A 278 19.68 -7.51 13.36
N LEU A 279 18.77 -7.44 12.38
CA LEU A 279 18.81 -6.41 11.34
C LEU A 279 18.59 -5.01 11.93
N VAL A 280 17.55 -4.81 12.76
CA VAL A 280 17.25 -3.51 13.40
C VAL A 280 18.39 -3.00 14.27
N THR A 281 19.11 -3.90 14.93
CA THR A 281 20.28 -3.52 15.75
C THR A 281 21.54 -3.23 14.93
N SER A 282 21.62 -3.75 13.70
CA SER A 282 22.79 -3.61 12.83
C SER A 282 22.66 -2.45 11.84
N TYR A 283 21.45 -2.06 11.50
CA TYR A 283 21.12 -1.01 10.52
C TYR A 283 20.16 0.01 11.14
N PRO A 284 20.11 1.26 10.66
CA PRO A 284 19.18 2.27 11.19
C PRO A 284 17.74 2.04 10.68
N ILE A 285 17.23 0.82 10.86
CA ILE A 285 15.86 0.44 10.55
C ILE A 285 14.96 0.92 11.68
N ILE A 286 13.91 1.67 11.34
CA ILE A 286 12.94 2.18 12.33
C ILE A 286 11.51 1.75 12.03
N SER A 287 11.28 1.01 10.94
CA SER A 287 9.99 0.42 10.63
C SER A 287 10.15 -0.95 9.97
N ILE A 288 9.34 -1.91 10.39
CA ILE A 288 9.17 -3.22 9.76
C ILE A 288 7.68 -3.43 9.54
N GLU A 289 7.32 -3.69 8.30
CA GLU A 289 6.00 -4.08 7.84
C GLU A 289 5.96 -5.59 7.58
N ASP A 290 4.83 -6.20 7.96
CA ASP A 290 4.53 -7.63 7.82
C ASP A 290 5.70 -8.57 8.11
N GLY A 291 6.36 -8.31 9.24
CA GLY A 291 7.51 -9.09 9.70
C GLY A 291 7.18 -10.56 10.02
N LEU A 292 5.91 -10.94 10.08
CA LEU A 292 5.42 -12.29 10.31
C LEU A 292 4.11 -12.51 9.53
N ASP A 293 3.72 -13.76 9.35
CA ASP A 293 2.52 -14.15 8.62
C ASP A 293 1.23 -13.57 9.25
N GLU A 294 0.24 -13.21 8.43
CA GLU A 294 -1.06 -12.62 8.85
C GLU A 294 -1.85 -13.49 9.87
N SER A 295 -1.55 -14.80 9.94
CA SER A 295 -2.17 -15.74 10.87
C SER A 295 -1.36 -16.00 12.14
N ASP A 296 -0.08 -15.60 12.19
CA ASP A 296 0.84 -15.89 13.30
C ASP A 296 0.75 -14.85 14.44
N TRP A 297 -0.44 -14.71 15.03
CA TRP A 297 -0.70 -13.73 16.08
C TRP A 297 0.16 -13.92 17.33
N SER A 298 0.54 -15.17 17.63
CA SER A 298 1.48 -15.48 18.73
C SER A 298 2.90 -15.02 18.42
N GLY A 299 3.35 -15.19 17.18
CA GLY A 299 4.62 -14.66 16.71
C GLY A 299 4.62 -13.14 16.73
N TRP A 300 3.56 -12.50 16.23
CA TRP A 300 3.41 -11.05 16.25
C TRP A 300 3.49 -10.47 17.66
N ARG A 301 2.79 -11.06 18.63
CA ARG A 301 2.92 -10.71 20.06
C ARG A 301 4.39 -10.76 20.52
N TYR A 302 5.12 -11.82 20.16
CA TYR A 302 6.54 -11.94 20.51
C TYR A 302 7.39 -10.88 19.81
N LEU A 303 7.17 -10.63 18.52
CA LEU A 303 7.85 -9.57 17.76
C LEU A 303 7.63 -8.20 18.39
N THR A 304 6.39 -7.88 18.76
CA THR A 304 6.00 -6.64 19.45
C THR A 304 6.69 -6.54 20.81
N ASP A 305 6.73 -7.62 21.60
CA ASP A 305 7.48 -7.65 22.88
C ASP A 305 9.01 -7.45 22.68
N GLN A 306 9.57 -7.89 21.54
CA GLN A 306 11.01 -7.77 21.25
C GLN A 306 11.43 -6.42 20.67
N LEU A 307 10.58 -5.81 19.83
CA LEU A 307 10.95 -4.67 18.98
C LEU A 307 10.03 -3.45 19.08
N GLY A 308 8.82 -3.56 19.62
CA GLY A 308 7.81 -2.49 19.58
C GLY A 308 8.22 -1.19 20.28
N ASP A 309 9.17 -1.24 21.21
CA ASP A 309 9.73 -0.05 21.87
C ASP A 309 10.81 0.67 21.05
N GLN A 310 11.35 0.04 20.00
CA GLN A 310 12.52 0.53 19.25
C GLN A 310 12.26 0.69 17.75
N CYS A 311 11.30 -0.06 17.20
CA CYS A 311 10.97 -0.12 15.79
C CYS A 311 9.45 -0.02 15.63
N GLN A 312 8.99 0.77 14.68
CA GLN A 312 7.60 0.74 14.25
C GLN A 312 7.29 -0.63 13.65
N LEU A 313 6.22 -1.26 14.11
CA LEU A 313 5.70 -2.49 13.53
C LEU A 313 4.39 -2.15 12.81
N VAL A 314 4.37 -2.37 11.50
CA VAL A 314 3.23 -2.10 10.62
C VAL A 314 2.62 -3.44 10.22
N GLY A 315 1.32 -3.58 10.42
CA GLY A 315 0.58 -4.73 9.91
C GLY A 315 -0.21 -4.31 8.68
N ASP A 316 0.11 -4.87 7.52
CA ASP A 316 -0.62 -4.68 6.27
C ASP A 316 -1.62 -5.83 6.08
N ASP A 317 -1.18 -7.00 5.62
CA ASP A 317 -2.00 -8.23 5.52
C ASP A 317 -2.56 -8.64 6.89
N LEU A 318 -1.83 -8.35 7.96
CA LEU A 318 -2.29 -8.61 9.32
C LEU A 318 -3.62 -7.91 9.64
N PHE A 319 -3.80 -6.68 9.17
CA PHE A 319 -4.95 -5.84 9.53
C PHE A 319 -5.89 -5.54 8.37
N VAL A 320 -5.45 -5.61 7.11
CA VAL A 320 -6.20 -5.37 5.86
C VAL A 320 -7.09 -4.13 5.93
N THR A 321 -6.62 -3.08 6.60
CA THR A 321 -7.37 -1.84 6.89
C THR A 321 -8.78 -2.11 7.49
N ASN A 322 -8.93 -3.20 8.26
CA ASN A 322 -10.20 -3.60 8.86
C ASN A 322 -10.27 -3.17 10.33
N PRO A 323 -11.20 -2.26 10.70
CA PRO A 323 -11.30 -1.75 12.07
C PRO A 323 -11.53 -2.83 13.13
N SER A 324 -12.22 -3.92 12.79
CA SER A 324 -12.49 -5.01 13.74
C SER A 324 -11.25 -5.85 14.03
N ILE A 325 -10.42 -6.08 13.00
CA ILE A 325 -9.16 -6.83 13.14
C ILE A 325 -8.12 -5.97 13.88
N LEU A 326 -8.01 -4.70 13.52
CA LEU A 326 -7.14 -3.74 14.23
C LEU A 326 -7.53 -3.61 15.70
N ALA A 327 -8.82 -3.49 16.01
CA ALA A 327 -9.29 -3.42 17.41
C ALA A 327 -8.89 -4.66 18.22
N ARG A 328 -8.91 -5.85 17.60
CA ARG A 328 -8.39 -7.08 18.20
C ARG A 328 -6.88 -7.00 18.43
N GLY A 329 -6.10 -6.57 17.43
CA GLY A 329 -4.65 -6.40 17.52
C GLY A 329 -4.25 -5.52 18.71
N ILE A 330 -4.86 -4.34 18.82
CA ILE A 330 -4.67 -3.42 19.94
C ILE A 330 -4.96 -4.10 21.29
N SER A 331 -6.05 -4.86 21.38
CA SER A 331 -6.43 -5.53 22.64
C SER A 331 -5.48 -6.67 23.02
N GLU A 332 -4.90 -7.34 22.03
CA GLU A 332 -4.00 -8.48 22.17
C GLU A 332 -2.52 -8.07 22.18
N GLY A 333 -2.20 -6.78 22.13
CA GLY A 333 -0.81 -6.29 22.12
C GLY A 333 0.00 -6.85 20.95
N VAL A 334 -0.68 -7.04 19.82
CA VAL A 334 -0.11 -7.38 18.51
C VAL A 334 0.23 -6.08 17.81
#